data_AF-A0A3G8JPH8-F1
#
_entry.id   AF-A0A3G8JPH8-F1
#
_cell.length_a   1.000
_cell.length_b   1.000
_cell.length_c   1.000
_cell.angle_alpha   90.00
_cell.angle_beta   90.00
_cell.angle_gamma   90.00
#
_symmetry.space_group_name_H-M   'P 1'
#
loop_
_entity.id
_entity.type
_entity.pdbx_description
1 polymer ?
#
loop_
_entity_poly.entity_id
_entity_poly.type
_entity_poly.pdbx_seq_one_letter_code
_entity_poly.pdbx_strand_id
1 'polypeptide(L)' 'MTTVPLGEAKDKLSALIDSAETTHDIIMITKHRKPAAVLMAADDLESAHPLQPVG' A
#
# COMPACT_ATOMS: atom_id res chain seq x y z
N MET A 1 -0.65 10.37 2.43
CA MET A 1 -0.87 9.67 1.14
C MET A 1 0.20 10.05 0.14
N THR A 2 1.07 9.09 -0.19
CA THR A 2 2.23 9.28 -1.09
C THR A 2 1.99 8.57 -2.41
N THR A 3 2.50 9.08 -3.54
CA THR A 3 2.38 8.42 -4.84
C THR A 3 3.76 8.03 -5.36
N VAL A 4 3.95 6.76 -5.71
CA VAL A 4 5.23 6.21 -6.14
C VAL A 4 5.10 5.52 -7.50
N PRO A 5 5.99 5.75 -8.47
CA PRO A 5 6.02 4.98 -9.72
C PRO A 5 6.38 3.50 -9.48
N LEU A 6 5.82 2.59 -10.29
CA LEU A 6 6.09 1.15 -10.18
C LEU A 6 7.57 0.79 -10.27
N GLY A 7 8.38 1.54 -11.03
CA GLY A 7 9.82 1.33 -11.09
C GLY A 7 10.48 1.54 -9.72
N GLU A 8 10.23 2.71 -9.12
CA GLU A 8 10.74 3.04 -7.79
C GLU A 8 10.19 2.13 -6.69
N ALA A 9 8.92 1.73 -6.79
CA ALA A 9 8.32 0.80 -5.84
C ALA A 9 9.01 -0.57 -5.84
N LYS A 10 9.52 -1.04 -6.99
CA LYS A 10 10.28 -2.29 -7.06
C LYS A 10 11.64 -2.17 -6.39
N ASP A 11 12.31 -1.06 -6.60
CA ASP A 11 13.67 -0.83 -6.06
C ASP A 11 13.65 -0.60 -4.55
N LYS A 12 12.57 -0.03 -4.01
CA LYS A 12 12.45 0.39 -2.61
C LYS A 12 11.36 -0.34 -1.82
N LEU A 13 10.91 -1.51 -2.29
CA LEU A 13 9.73 -2.17 -1.72
C LEU A 13 9.83 -2.37 -0.21
N SER A 14 10.97 -2.84 0.29
CA SER A 14 11.17 -3.07 1.74
C SER A 14 10.96 -1.79 2.55
N ALA A 15 11.58 -0.68 2.15
CA ALA A 15 11.45 0.60 2.85
C ALA A 15 10.03 1.16 2.78
N LEU A 16 9.31 0.91 1.67
CA LEU A 16 7.92 1.31 1.53
C LEU A 16 6.99 0.49 2.44
N ILE A 17 7.28 -0.80 2.62
CA ILE A 17 6.58 -1.65 3.60
C ILE A 17 6.84 -1.15 5.01
N ASP A 18 8.10 -0.93 5.38
CA ASP A 18 8.47 -0.42 6.71
C ASP A 18 7.76 0.91 7.02
N SER A 19 7.67 1.80 6.02
CA SER A 19 6.92 3.07 6.16
C SER A 19 5.43 2.82 6.35
N ALA A 20 4.81 1.97 5.53
CA ALA A 20 3.38 1.69 5.63
C ALA A 20 3.01 1.09 7.00
N GLU A 21 3.82 0.16 7.53
CA GLU A 21 3.59 -0.47 8.83
C GLU A 21 3.81 0.49 10.01
N THR A 22 4.83 1.34 9.95
CA THR A 22 5.18 2.22 11.08
C THR A 22 4.37 3.50 11.14
N THR A 23 4.09 4.11 9.97
CA THR A 23 3.43 5.43 9.90
C THR A 23 1.95 5.34 9.55
N HIS A 24 1.42 4.14 9.26
CA HIS A 24 0.05 3.94 8.78
C HIS A 24 -0.23 4.75 7.50
N ASP A 25 0.82 4.98 6.70
CA ASP A 25 0.72 5.74 5.46
C ASP A 25 0.16 4.89 4.33
N ILE A 26 -0.80 5.47 3.60
CA ILE A 26 -1.31 4.90 2.35
C ILE A 26 -0.42 5.37 1.19
N ILE A 27 0.16 4.42 0.48
CA ILE A 27 1.04 4.64 -0.67
C ILE A 27 0.34 4.15 -1.94
N MET A 28 0.14 5.04 -2.91
CA MET A 28 -0.41 4.72 -4.22
C MET A 28 0.71 4.42 -5.21
N ILE A 29 0.71 3.22 -5.77
CA ILE A 29 1.65 2.82 -6.82
C ILE A 29 1.03 3.09 -8.19
N THR A 30 1.79 3.76 -9.06
CA THR A 30 1.37 4.06 -10.43
C THR A 30 2.12 3.26 -11.48
N LYS A 31 1.42 2.78 -12.51
CA LYS A 31 2.00 2.15 -13.71
C LYS A 31 1.61 2.97 -14.92
N HIS A 32 2.58 3.38 -15.74
CA HIS A 32 2.34 4.27 -16.89
C HIS A 32 1.53 5.53 -16.52
N ARG A 33 1.86 6.15 -15.38
CA ARG A 33 1.18 7.33 -14.80
C ARG A 33 -0.30 7.14 -14.44
N LYS A 34 -0.76 5.90 -14.30
CA LYS A 34 -2.10 5.58 -13.82
C LYS A 34 -2.02 4.86 -12.48
N PRO A 35 -2.91 5.15 -11.51
CA PRO A 35 -3.05 4.34 -10.30
C PRO A 35 -3.21 2.87 -10.66
N ALA A 36 -2.42 2.00 -10.01
CA ALA A 36 -2.40 0.58 -10.32
C ALA A 36 -2.52 -0.30 -9.07
N ALA A 37 -2.01 0.15 -7.94
CA ALA A 37 -2.09 -0.56 -6.66
C ALA A 37 -1.99 0.41 -5.48
N VAL A 38 -2.37 -0.06 -4.30
CA VAL A 38 -2.21 0.63 -3.02
C VAL A 38 -1.41 -0.28 -2.08
N LEU A 39 -0.47 0.31 -1.36
CA LEU A 39 0.23 -0.31 -0.23
C LEU A 39 -0.18 0.44 1.05
N MET A 40 -0.53 -0.31 2.08
CA MET A 40 -0.88 0.17 3.42
C MET A 40 -0.58 -0.96 4.41
N ALA A 41 -0.57 -0.66 5.72
CA ALA A 41 -0.45 -1.68 6.75
C ALA A 41 -1.57 -2.72 6.62
N ALA A 42 -1.23 -3.99 6.86
CA ALA A 42 -2.22 -5.07 6.82
C ALA A 42 -3.28 -4.89 7.91
N ASP A 43 -2.87 -4.51 9.12
CA ASP A 43 -3.77 -4.26 10.25
C ASP A 43 -4.78 -3.14 9.97
N ASP A 44 -4.37 -2.10 9.22
CA ASP A 44 -5.26 -1.02 8.79
C ASP A 44 -6.32 -1.51 7.80
N LEU A 45 -5.93 -2.42 6.90
CA LEU A 45 -6.87 -3.02 5.96
C LEU A 45 -7.87 -3.92 6.69
N GLU A 46 -7.42 -4.73 7.65
CA GLU A 46 -8.30 -5.57 8.47
C GLU A 46 -9.26 -4.73 9.33
N SER A 47 -8.80 -3.58 9.84
CA SER A 47 -9.64 -2.65 10.60
C SER A 47 -10.68 -1.93 9.73
N ALA A 48 -10.31 -1.56 8.49
CA ALA A 48 -11.20 -0.91 7.53
C ALA A 48 -12.21 -1.88 6.90
N HIS A 49 -11.83 -3.15 6.76
CA HIS A 49 -12.66 -4.22 6.23
C HIS A 49 -12.48 -5.46 7.10
N PRO A 50 -13.28 -5.62 8.19
CA PRO A 50 -13.32 -6.90 8.88
C PRO A 50 -13.71 -7.94 7.85
N LEU A 51 -12.84 -8.92 7.61
CA LEU A 51 -13.06 -9.97 6.61
C LEU A 51 -14.44 -10.57 6.85
N GLN A 52 -15.41 -10.19 6.01
CA GLN A 52 -16.78 -10.63 6.17
C GLN A 52 -16.75 -12.13 5.91
N PRO A 53 -17.17 -12.99 6.86
CA PRO A 53 -17.19 -14.42 6.62
C PRO A 53 -18.07 -14.68 5.40
N VAL A 54 -17.46 -15.23 4.35
CA VAL A 54 -18.19 -15.70 3.17
C VAL A 54 -19.06 -16.88 3.62
N GLY A 55 -20.35 -16.61 3.78
CA GLY A 55 -21.39 -17.61 4.01
C GLY A 55 -21.83 -18.27 2.72
#